data_AF-A0AAU1SF36-F1
#
_entry.id   AF-A0AAU1SF36-F1
#
_cell.length_a   1.000
_cell.length_b   1.000
_cell.length_c   1.000
_cell.angle_alpha   90.00
_cell.angle_beta   90.00
_cell.angle_gamma   90.00
#
_symmetry.space_group_name_H-M   'P 1'
#
loop_
_entity.id
_entity.type
_entity.pdbx_description
1 polymer ?
#
loop_
_entity_poly.entity_id
_entity_poly.type
_entity_poly.pdbx_seq_one_letter_code
_entity_poly.pdbx_strand_id
1 'polypeptide(L)'
;MTVSTIAVLRSEWIKIRSVRSVAGSLIAVFLATLAVTVLAFATVGQAEADNPGADPVFGAFYALNFGQIAAISFGATALSSEYLNGALRVSLAAVPRRDLFYAAKMALVGALALVIGLVTSFTAFLVGQLFMGKYAIGLGEPGALRAAVGGGIYLALMALLAAGLTALLRSAVAVLSLLIPFILIVSFVVGDIAGGVAQYLPDRAGQLVLQQNPEGSLGPWTGLSVTAAWAGAALLTGWWAMRRRDA
;
A
#
# COMPACT_ATOMS: atom_id res chain seq x y z
N MET A 1 -7.81 18.82 -30.93
CA MET A 1 -7.42 19.37 -29.62
C MET A 1 -6.51 18.36 -28.91
N THR A 2 -5.21 18.63 -28.83
CA THR A 2 -4.27 17.79 -28.08
C THR A 2 -4.39 18.12 -26.60
N VAL A 3 -5.05 17.26 -25.82
CA VAL A 3 -5.06 17.40 -24.36
C VAL A 3 -3.62 17.22 -23.85
N SER A 4 -3.07 18.24 -23.20
CA SER A 4 -1.72 18.20 -22.63
C SER A 4 -1.67 17.31 -21.39
N THR A 5 -0.65 16.43 -21.30
CA THR A 5 -0.43 15.55 -20.14
C THR A 5 -0.32 16.32 -18.82
N ILE A 6 0.28 17.51 -18.86
CA ILE A 6 0.42 18.39 -17.69
C ILE A 6 -0.96 18.86 -17.21
N ALA A 7 -1.87 19.16 -18.13
CA ALA A 7 -3.22 19.60 -17.79
C ALA A 7 -4.02 18.48 -17.11
N VAL A 8 -3.88 17.23 -17.58
CA VAL A 8 -4.51 16.04 -16.97
C VAL A 8 -3.96 15.78 -15.57
N LEU A 9 -2.64 15.84 -15.39
CA LEU A 9 -2.02 15.67 -14.07
C LEU A 9 -2.47 16.77 -13.10
N ARG A 10 -2.55 18.02 -13.57
CA ARG A 10 -3.02 19.14 -12.75
C ARG A 10 -4.49 19.00 -12.35
N SER A 11 -5.36 18.52 -13.25
CA SER A 11 -6.76 18.28 -12.90
C SER A 11 -6.91 17.16 -11.87
N GLU A 12 -6.15 16.08 -12.03
CA GLU A 12 -6.16 14.97 -11.06
C GLU A 12 -5.62 15.40 -9.70
N TRP A 13 -4.57 16.25 -9.66
CA TRP A 13 -4.07 16.83 -8.42
C TRP A 13 -5.12 17.64 -7.67
N ILE A 14 -5.85 18.49 -8.40
CA ILE A 14 -6.93 19.30 -7.82
C ILE A 14 -8.02 18.38 -7.24
N LYS A 15 -8.38 17.31 -7.95
CA LYS A 15 -9.39 16.33 -7.52
C LYS A 15 -8.99 15.61 -6.24
N ILE A 16 -7.76 15.10 -6.17
CA ILE A 16 -7.26 14.43 -4.96
C ILE A 16 -7.29 15.36 -3.75
N ARG A 17 -6.95 16.65 -3.96
CA ARG A 17 -6.96 17.65 -2.88
C ARG A 17 -8.36 18.09 -2.47
N SER A 18 -9.31 18.17 -3.42
CA SER A 18 -10.66 18.68 -3.16
C SER A 18 -11.62 17.61 -2.65
N VAL A 19 -11.43 16.35 -3.07
CA VAL A 19 -12.26 15.23 -2.61
C VAL A 19 -11.79 14.80 -1.23
N ARG A 20 -12.52 15.27 -0.20
CA ARG A 20 -12.21 15.05 1.22
C ARG A 20 -11.99 13.58 1.56
N SER A 21 -12.71 12.65 0.93
CA SER A 21 -12.54 11.21 1.18
C SER A 21 -11.20 10.67 0.68
N VAL A 22 -10.67 11.20 -0.44
CA VAL A 22 -9.36 10.79 -0.99
C VAL A 22 -8.22 11.41 -0.19
N ALA A 23 -8.32 12.71 0.14
CA ALA A 23 -7.35 13.37 1.00
C ALA A 23 -7.33 12.75 2.41
N GLY A 24 -8.51 12.48 2.97
CA GLY A 24 -8.68 11.86 4.28
C GLY A 24 -8.11 10.44 4.33
N SER A 25 -8.35 9.62 3.30
CA SER A 25 -7.80 8.26 3.26
C SER A 25 -6.27 8.24 3.07
N LEU A 26 -5.71 9.21 2.32
CA LEU A 26 -4.25 9.37 2.21
C LEU A 26 -3.62 9.74 3.55
N ILE A 27 -4.21 10.70 4.27
CA ILE A 27 -3.75 11.12 5.61
C ILE A 27 -3.91 9.96 6.61
N ALA A 28 -4.99 9.17 6.48
CA ALA A 28 -5.22 8.01 7.32
C ALA A 28 -4.10 6.96 7.21
N VAL A 29 -3.44 6.82 6.05
CA VAL A 29 -2.26 5.94 5.91
C VAL A 29 -1.20 6.30 6.94
N PHE A 30 -0.88 7.59 7.08
CA PHE A 30 0.10 8.05 8.04
C PHE A 30 -0.42 7.99 9.49
N LEU A 31 -1.57 8.60 9.76
CA LEU A 31 -2.08 8.75 11.13
C LEU A 31 -2.46 7.41 11.77
N ALA A 32 -3.13 6.52 11.04
CA ALA A 32 -3.52 5.22 11.59
C ALA A 32 -2.29 4.35 11.87
N THR A 33 -1.32 4.32 10.95
CA THR A 33 -0.07 3.59 11.16
C THR A 33 0.72 4.14 12.34
N LEU A 34 0.81 5.46 12.46
CA LEU A 34 1.53 6.10 13.56
C LEU A 34 0.84 5.83 14.91
N ALA A 35 -0.50 5.91 14.96
CA ALA A 35 -1.27 5.58 16.15
C ALA A 35 -1.03 4.12 16.59
N VAL A 36 -1.08 3.17 15.65
CA VAL A 36 -0.78 1.76 15.92
C VAL A 36 0.68 1.57 16.35
N THR A 37 1.62 2.29 15.75
CA THR A 37 3.04 2.26 16.14
C THR A 37 3.20 2.67 17.60
N VAL A 38 2.68 3.83 17.99
CA VAL A 38 2.78 4.33 19.37
C VAL A 38 2.13 3.34 20.33
N LEU A 39 0.93 2.85 20.02
CA LEU A 39 0.22 1.91 20.88
C LEU A 39 0.98 0.58 21.05
N ALA A 40 1.41 -0.04 19.95
CA ALA A 40 2.10 -1.33 20.00
C ALA A 40 3.45 -1.24 20.73
N PHE A 41 4.25 -0.23 20.42
CA PHE A 41 5.58 -0.09 21.00
C PHE A 41 5.55 0.35 22.47
N ALA A 42 4.58 1.17 22.86
CA ALA A 42 4.43 1.60 24.25
C ALA A 42 3.84 0.52 25.18
N THR A 43 3.17 -0.51 24.63
CA THR A 43 2.48 -1.53 25.44
C THR A 43 3.22 -2.86 25.45
N VAL A 44 3.46 -3.45 24.28
CA VAL A 44 3.97 -4.82 24.14
C VAL A 44 5.34 -4.89 23.46
N GLY A 45 5.81 -3.79 22.85
CA GLY A 45 7.02 -3.81 22.01
C GLY A 45 8.28 -4.34 22.71
N GLN A 46 8.55 -3.96 23.96
CA GLN A 46 9.72 -4.47 24.69
C GLN A 46 9.58 -5.95 25.06
N ALA A 47 8.36 -6.40 25.39
CA ALA A 47 8.10 -7.79 25.72
C ALA A 47 8.28 -8.68 24.48
N GLU A 48 7.84 -8.22 23.30
CA GLU A 48 8.07 -8.90 22.04
C GLU A 48 9.55 -8.94 21.64
N ALA A 49 10.29 -7.85 21.90
CA ALA A 49 11.72 -7.77 21.62
C ALA A 49 12.58 -8.69 22.51
N ASP A 50 12.06 -9.09 23.68
CA ASP A 50 12.73 -10.03 24.58
C ASP A 50 12.60 -11.50 24.15
N ASN A 51 11.77 -11.80 23.15
CA ASN A 51 11.60 -13.16 22.66
C ASN A 51 12.88 -13.65 21.94
N PRO A 52 13.44 -14.84 22.28
CA PRO A 52 14.69 -15.36 21.70
C PRO A 52 14.72 -15.61 20.19
N GLY A 53 13.61 -15.42 19.49
CA GLY A 53 13.49 -15.52 18.02
C GLY A 53 12.93 -14.26 17.37
N ALA A 54 12.86 -13.14 18.09
CA ALA A 54 12.37 -11.88 17.53
C ALA A 54 13.33 -11.36 16.46
N ASP A 55 12.80 -11.05 15.28
CA ASP A 55 13.52 -10.29 14.26
C ASP A 55 13.39 -8.79 14.61
N PRO A 56 14.48 -8.12 15.04
CA PRO A 56 14.43 -6.73 15.49
C PRO A 56 13.99 -5.77 14.39
N VAL A 57 14.34 -6.06 13.13
CA VAL A 57 13.96 -5.23 11.99
C VAL A 57 12.49 -5.43 11.67
N PHE A 58 12.02 -6.68 11.61
CA PHE A 58 10.60 -6.95 11.37
C PHE A 58 9.72 -6.34 12.48
N GLY A 59 10.13 -6.50 13.74
CA GLY A 59 9.47 -5.88 14.89
C GLY A 59 9.39 -4.36 14.77
N ALA A 60 10.49 -3.71 14.37
CA ALA A 60 10.56 -2.26 14.17
C ALA A 60 9.56 -1.72 13.12
N PHE A 61 9.15 -2.55 12.15
CA PHE A 61 8.22 -2.19 11.08
C PHE A 61 6.85 -2.88 11.21
N TYR A 62 6.58 -3.57 12.32
CA TYR A 62 5.39 -4.40 12.50
C TYR A 62 4.09 -3.61 12.28
N ALA A 63 4.04 -2.34 12.68
CA ALA A 63 2.87 -1.47 12.51
C ALA A 63 2.46 -1.26 11.03
N LEU A 64 3.37 -1.47 10.06
CA LEU A 64 3.05 -1.42 8.64
C LEU A 64 2.06 -2.51 8.20
N ASN A 65 1.93 -3.61 8.97
CA ASN A 65 0.89 -4.62 8.76
C ASN A 65 -0.52 -4.05 8.87
N PHE A 66 -0.70 -2.99 9.66
CA PHE A 66 -1.97 -2.27 9.76
C PHE A 66 -2.02 -1.08 8.80
N GLY A 67 -0.87 -0.44 8.55
CA GLY A 67 -0.73 0.62 7.57
C GLY A 67 -1.13 0.22 6.15
N GLN A 68 -0.90 -1.04 5.75
CA GLN A 68 -1.34 -1.55 4.45
C GLN A 68 -2.86 -1.46 4.27
N ILE A 69 -3.66 -1.61 5.34
CA ILE A 69 -5.12 -1.56 5.26
C ILE A 69 -5.58 -0.14 4.93
N ALA A 70 -4.93 0.85 5.54
CA ALA A 70 -5.15 2.26 5.21
C ALA A 70 -4.68 2.56 3.77
N ALA A 71 -3.55 2.01 3.33
CA ALA A 71 -3.07 2.17 1.96
C ALA A 71 -4.01 1.56 0.91
N ILE A 72 -4.55 0.37 1.19
CA ILE A 72 -5.60 -0.28 0.38
C ILE A 72 -6.85 0.58 0.34
N SER A 73 -7.27 1.13 1.48
CA SER A 73 -8.40 2.06 1.59
C SER A 73 -8.21 3.32 0.76
N PHE A 74 -7.01 3.90 0.79
CA PHE A 74 -6.63 5.03 -0.07
C PHE A 74 -6.73 4.67 -1.54
N GLY A 75 -6.07 3.59 -1.98
CA GLY A 75 -6.09 3.15 -3.38
C GLY A 75 -7.52 2.89 -3.89
N ALA A 76 -8.33 2.21 -3.09
CA ALA A 76 -9.72 1.94 -3.41
C ALA A 76 -10.55 3.23 -3.52
N THR A 77 -10.42 4.14 -2.56
CA THR A 77 -11.20 5.39 -2.53
C THR A 77 -10.78 6.35 -3.63
N ALA A 78 -9.47 6.44 -3.90
CA ALA A 78 -8.89 7.30 -4.93
C ALA A 78 -9.48 6.99 -6.30
N LEU A 79 -9.68 5.70 -6.62
CA LEU A 79 -10.28 5.31 -7.88
C LEU A 79 -11.81 5.24 -7.85
N SER A 80 -12.41 4.75 -6.76
CA SER A 80 -13.86 4.63 -6.68
C SER A 80 -14.60 5.97 -6.78
N SER A 81 -13.92 7.06 -6.42
CA SER A 81 -14.43 8.43 -6.60
C SER A 81 -14.82 8.75 -8.05
N GLU A 82 -14.29 8.04 -9.06
CA GLU A 82 -14.72 8.18 -10.45
C GLU A 82 -16.05 7.49 -10.73
N TYR A 83 -16.37 6.41 -10.02
CA TYR A 83 -17.61 5.66 -10.25
C TYR A 83 -18.80 6.24 -9.47
N LEU A 84 -18.55 7.13 -8.51
CA LEU A 84 -19.59 7.83 -7.75
C LEU A 84 -20.25 8.91 -8.62
N ASN A 85 -21.58 8.99 -8.57
CA ASN A 85 -22.40 10.02 -9.21
C ASN A 85 -22.12 10.23 -10.73
N GLY A 86 -21.64 9.19 -11.43
CA GLY A 86 -21.31 9.28 -12.85
C GLY A 86 -20.11 10.18 -13.17
N ALA A 87 -19.25 10.49 -12.19
CA ALA A 87 -18.07 11.34 -12.36
C ALA A 87 -17.15 10.89 -13.51
N LEU A 88 -17.09 9.58 -13.75
CA LEU A 88 -16.31 9.01 -14.85
C LEU A 88 -16.72 9.55 -16.21
N ARG A 89 -18.03 9.72 -16.46
CA ARG A 89 -18.52 10.26 -17.74
C ARG A 89 -18.07 11.70 -17.93
N VAL A 90 -18.06 12.49 -16.86
CA VAL A 90 -17.58 13.88 -16.87
C VAL A 90 -16.07 13.93 -17.11
N SER A 91 -15.29 13.10 -16.41
CA SER A 91 -13.84 12.98 -16.60
C SER A 91 -13.48 12.60 -18.04
N LEU A 92 -14.20 11.64 -18.64
CA LEU A 92 -13.96 11.18 -20.01
C LEU A 92 -14.47 12.16 -21.07
N ALA A 93 -15.49 12.97 -20.78
CA ALA A 93 -15.89 14.07 -21.65
C ALA A 93 -14.81 15.16 -21.73
N ALA A 94 -14.14 15.45 -20.60
CA ALA A 94 -13.04 16.40 -20.53
C ALA A 94 -11.73 15.84 -21.12
N VAL A 95 -11.45 14.55 -20.91
CA VAL A 95 -10.26 13.85 -21.40
C VAL A 95 -10.68 12.59 -22.20
N PRO A 96 -10.95 12.73 -23.51
CA PRO A 96 -11.46 11.62 -24.33
C PRO A 96 -10.45 10.47 -24.53
N ARG A 97 -9.17 10.68 -24.18
CA ARG A 97 -8.12 9.66 -24.22
C ARG A 97 -8.15 8.83 -22.93
N ARG A 98 -8.96 7.76 -22.92
CA ARG A 98 -9.11 6.83 -21.78
C ARG A 98 -7.78 6.32 -21.22
N ASP A 99 -6.83 6.00 -22.10
CA ASP A 99 -5.51 5.49 -21.72
C ASP A 99 -4.67 6.54 -20.98
N LEU A 100 -4.67 7.77 -21.48
CA LEU A 100 -3.95 8.89 -20.87
C LEU A 100 -4.54 9.23 -19.50
N PHE A 101 -5.87 9.25 -19.40
CA PHE A 101 -6.57 9.49 -18.15
C PHE A 101 -6.21 8.44 -17.09
N TYR A 102 -6.33 7.15 -17.44
CA TYR A 102 -6.02 6.05 -16.53
C TYR A 102 -4.55 6.10 -16.09
N ALA A 103 -3.61 6.23 -17.03
CA ALA A 103 -2.18 6.28 -16.72
C ALA A 103 -1.82 7.47 -15.82
N ALA A 104 -2.33 8.67 -16.13
CA ALA A 104 -2.09 9.87 -15.33
C ALA A 104 -2.63 9.70 -13.89
N LYS A 105 -3.82 9.13 -13.76
CA LYS A 105 -4.44 8.89 -12.46
C LYS A 105 -3.66 7.89 -11.62
N MET A 106 -3.33 6.72 -12.19
CA MET A 106 -2.58 5.70 -11.46
C MET A 106 -1.15 6.15 -11.13
N ALA A 107 -0.51 6.93 -12.01
CA ALA A 107 0.78 7.54 -11.73
C ALA A 107 0.70 8.49 -10.52
N LEU A 108 -0.34 9.34 -10.45
CA LEU A 108 -0.49 10.27 -9.34
C LEU A 108 -0.83 9.58 -8.03
N VAL A 109 -1.73 8.58 -8.07
CA VAL A 109 -2.06 7.73 -6.90
C VAL A 109 -0.81 7.01 -6.41
N GLY A 110 -0.05 6.39 -7.31
CA GLY A 110 1.20 5.71 -6.97
C GLY A 110 2.25 6.64 -6.39
N ALA A 111 2.45 7.82 -6.97
CA ALA A 111 3.41 8.81 -6.48
C ALA A 111 3.04 9.30 -5.08
N LEU A 112 1.77 9.63 -4.84
CA LEU A 112 1.30 10.05 -3.52
C LEU A 112 1.38 8.92 -2.48
N ALA A 113 1.00 7.70 -2.88
CA ALA A 113 1.11 6.53 -2.01
C ALA A 113 2.57 6.23 -1.65
N LEU A 114 3.51 6.42 -2.58
CA LEU A 114 4.93 6.25 -2.33
C LEU A 114 5.48 7.32 -1.39
N VAL A 115 5.15 8.59 -1.62
CA VAL A 115 5.58 9.69 -0.74
C VAL A 115 5.05 9.48 0.67
N ILE A 116 3.74 9.25 0.83
CA ILE A 116 3.16 9.04 2.16
C ILE A 116 3.67 7.74 2.77
N GLY A 117 3.87 6.69 1.98
CA GLY A 117 4.35 5.39 2.44
C GLY A 117 5.78 5.49 2.97
N LEU A 118 6.67 6.20 2.27
CA LEU A 118 8.03 6.47 2.73
C LEU A 118 8.01 7.30 4.02
N VAL A 119 7.28 8.41 4.05
CA VAL A 119 7.14 9.24 5.26
C VAL A 119 6.63 8.42 6.43
N THR A 120 5.60 7.59 6.20
CA THR A 120 5.00 6.71 7.22
C THR A 120 6.00 5.68 7.71
N SER A 121 6.71 5.00 6.81
CA SER A 121 7.68 3.95 7.15
C SER A 121 8.85 4.50 7.98
N PHE A 122 9.46 5.61 7.54
CA PHE A 122 10.54 6.25 8.29
C PHE A 122 10.05 6.79 9.64
N THR A 123 8.88 7.43 9.68
CA THR A 123 8.36 7.98 10.94
C THR A 123 7.97 6.88 11.92
N ALA A 124 7.33 5.81 11.44
CA ALA A 124 6.97 4.66 12.27
C ALA A 124 8.21 4.01 12.88
N PHE A 125 9.28 3.84 12.10
CA PHE A 125 10.56 3.37 12.62
C PHE A 125 11.09 4.31 13.71
N LEU A 126 11.30 5.59 13.37
CA LEU A 126 11.91 6.54 14.30
C LEU A 126 11.11 6.68 15.60
N VAL A 127 9.79 6.78 15.51
CA VAL A 127 8.90 6.90 16.67
C VAL A 127 8.87 5.61 17.47
N GLY A 128 8.80 4.44 16.82
CA GLY A 128 8.82 3.15 17.50
C GLY A 128 10.10 2.95 18.30
N GLN A 129 11.26 3.31 17.74
CA GLN A 129 12.55 3.19 18.40
C GLN A 129 12.68 4.02 19.68
N LEU A 130 11.93 5.12 19.82
CA LEU A 130 11.91 5.92 21.07
C LEU A 130 11.41 5.13 22.28
N PHE A 131 10.58 4.10 22.07
CA PHE A 131 10.00 3.28 23.13
C PHE A 131 10.82 2.00 23.40
N MET A 132 11.79 1.66 22.54
CA MET A 132 12.51 0.39 22.61
C MET A 132 13.66 0.37 23.63
N GLY A 133 14.13 1.53 24.11
CA GLY A 133 15.18 1.60 25.14
C GLY A 133 16.44 0.82 24.72
N LYS A 134 16.80 -0.22 25.49
CA LYS A 134 17.98 -1.07 25.19
C LYS A 134 17.81 -1.96 23.94
N TYR A 135 16.58 -2.16 23.45
CA TYR A 135 16.29 -2.90 22.22
C TYR A 135 16.24 -1.98 20.99
N ALA A 136 16.51 -0.68 21.16
CA ALA A 136 16.42 0.27 20.07
C ALA A 136 17.51 0.00 19.03
N ILE A 137 17.09 -0.09 17.76
CA ILE A 137 17.95 -0.25 16.61
C ILE A 137 18.10 1.04 15.82
N GLY A 138 19.27 1.26 15.23
CA GLY A 138 19.52 2.38 14.32
C GLY A 138 19.21 2.06 12.86
N LEU A 139 19.10 3.08 12.01
CA LEU A 139 19.01 2.88 10.55
C LEU A 139 20.26 2.22 9.94
N GLY A 140 21.37 2.23 10.68
CA GLY A 140 22.61 1.54 10.32
C GLY A 140 22.58 0.04 10.60
N GLU A 141 21.59 -0.48 11.32
CA GLU A 141 21.43 -1.93 11.50
C GLU A 141 21.23 -2.61 10.14
N PRO A 142 21.83 -3.81 9.93
CA PRO A 142 21.67 -4.54 8.69
C PRO A 142 20.19 -4.75 8.36
N GLY A 143 19.75 -4.25 7.20
CA GLY A 143 18.37 -4.40 6.74
C GLY A 143 17.41 -3.30 7.18
N ALA A 144 17.73 -2.46 8.18
CA ALA A 144 16.82 -1.41 8.67
C ALA A 144 16.52 -0.33 7.61
N LEU A 145 17.55 0.20 6.94
CA LEU A 145 17.36 1.18 5.86
C LEU A 145 16.60 0.56 4.66
N ARG A 146 16.90 -0.70 4.32
CA ARG A 146 16.18 -1.45 3.29
C ARG A 146 14.70 -1.59 3.66
N ALA A 147 14.40 -1.95 4.90
CA ALA A 147 13.03 -2.09 5.38
C ALA A 147 12.30 -0.74 5.43
N ALA A 148 12.97 0.35 5.78
CA ALA A 148 12.39 1.69 5.74
C ALA A 148 11.95 2.08 4.32
N VAL A 149 12.84 1.94 3.34
CA VAL A 149 12.54 2.24 1.92
C VAL A 149 11.53 1.24 1.35
N GLY A 150 11.77 -0.04 1.60
CA GLY A 150 10.94 -1.14 1.13
C GLY A 150 9.52 -1.11 1.67
N GLY A 151 9.33 -0.73 2.93
CA GLY A 151 8.03 -0.55 3.56
C GLY A 151 7.21 0.56 2.91
N GLY A 152 7.85 1.67 2.53
CA GLY A 152 7.19 2.74 1.79
C GLY A 152 6.78 2.31 0.38
N ILE A 153 7.65 1.58 -0.32
CA ILE A 153 7.34 0.99 -1.63
C ILE A 153 6.20 -0.02 -1.50
N TYR A 154 6.24 -0.88 -0.49
CA TYR A 154 5.21 -1.87 -0.21
C TYR A 154 3.83 -1.24 -0.03
N LEU A 155 3.71 -0.19 0.80
CA LEU A 155 2.44 0.53 0.97
C LEU A 155 1.93 1.11 -0.36
N ALA A 156 2.83 1.66 -1.18
CA ALA A 156 2.48 2.18 -2.50
C ALA A 156 1.96 1.08 -3.45
N LEU A 157 2.60 -0.09 -3.45
CA LEU A 157 2.18 -1.24 -4.26
C LEU A 157 0.82 -1.76 -3.80
N MET A 158 0.56 -1.85 -2.49
CA MET A 158 -0.73 -2.27 -1.96
C MET A 158 -1.85 -1.27 -2.30
N ALA A 159 -1.55 0.04 -2.27
CA ALA A 159 -2.48 1.05 -2.74
C ALA A 159 -2.77 0.91 -4.26
N LEU A 160 -1.75 0.69 -5.09
CA LEU A 160 -1.91 0.49 -6.53
C LEU A 160 -2.66 -0.81 -6.86
N LEU A 161 -2.41 -1.89 -6.12
CA LEU A 161 -3.14 -3.15 -6.22
C LEU A 161 -4.63 -2.91 -5.97
N ALA A 162 -4.97 -2.25 -4.86
CA ALA A 162 -6.35 -1.93 -4.52
C ALA A 162 -7.01 -1.00 -5.55
N ALA A 163 -6.27 0.00 -6.04
CA ALA A 163 -6.75 0.89 -7.08
C ALA A 163 -7.01 0.13 -8.39
N GLY A 164 -6.10 -0.74 -8.84
CA GLY A 164 -6.27 -1.58 -10.03
C GLY A 164 -7.50 -2.49 -9.94
N LEU A 165 -7.67 -3.17 -8.80
CA LEU A 165 -8.86 -3.99 -8.54
C LEU A 165 -10.14 -3.15 -8.48
N THR A 166 -10.07 -1.92 -7.98
CA THR A 166 -11.22 -1.01 -7.97
C THR A 166 -11.61 -0.60 -9.38
N ALA A 167 -10.66 -0.52 -10.32
CA ALA A 167 -10.95 -0.23 -11.72
C ALA A 167 -11.74 -1.37 -12.35
N LEU A 168 -11.36 -2.60 -12.00
CA LEU A 168 -11.98 -3.83 -12.48
C LEU A 168 -13.38 -4.03 -11.89
N LEU A 169 -13.54 -3.84 -10.58
CA LEU A 169 -14.79 -4.10 -9.86
C LEU A 169 -15.74 -2.90 -9.83
N ARG A 170 -15.26 -1.69 -10.14
CA ARG A 170 -16.00 -0.42 -10.07
C ARG A 170 -16.62 -0.12 -8.70
N SER A 171 -16.09 -0.71 -7.63
CA SER A 171 -16.61 -0.55 -6.27
C SER A 171 -15.48 -0.64 -5.24
N ALA A 172 -15.33 0.40 -4.42
CA ALA A 172 -14.42 0.36 -3.27
C ALA A 172 -14.89 -0.67 -2.24
N VAL A 173 -16.20 -0.74 -1.97
CA VAL A 173 -16.76 -1.70 -1.00
C VAL A 173 -16.40 -3.14 -1.39
N ALA A 174 -16.54 -3.50 -2.66
CA ALA A 174 -16.18 -4.83 -3.13
C ALA A 174 -14.69 -5.15 -2.93
N VAL A 175 -13.81 -4.18 -3.22
CA VAL A 175 -12.35 -4.35 -3.05
C VAL A 175 -11.96 -4.46 -1.59
N LEU A 176 -12.51 -3.60 -0.72
CA LEU A 176 -12.20 -3.63 0.71
C LEU A 176 -12.73 -4.90 1.38
N SER A 177 -13.96 -5.31 1.05
CA SER A 177 -14.54 -6.57 1.53
C SER A 177 -13.79 -7.81 1.04
N LEU A 178 -13.06 -7.71 -0.08
CA LEU A 178 -12.23 -8.80 -0.57
C LEU A 178 -10.83 -8.79 0.09
N LEU A 179 -10.11 -7.67 -0.03
CA LEU A 179 -8.69 -7.60 0.35
C LEU A 179 -8.48 -7.63 1.86
N ILE A 180 -9.32 -6.94 2.64
CA ILE A 180 -9.08 -6.84 4.09
C ILE A 180 -9.23 -8.20 4.77
N PRO A 181 -10.34 -8.95 4.59
CA PRO A 181 -10.44 -10.28 5.18
C PRO A 181 -9.41 -11.25 4.60
N PHE A 182 -9.12 -11.17 3.29
CA PHE A 182 -8.12 -12.02 2.66
C PHE A 182 -6.74 -11.86 3.31
N ILE A 183 -6.27 -10.62 3.46
CA ILE A 183 -4.96 -10.34 4.05
C ILE A 183 -4.94 -10.75 5.52
N LEU A 184 -5.98 -10.41 6.30
CA LEU A 184 -6.01 -10.77 7.72
C LEU A 184 -6.08 -12.29 7.92
N ILE A 185 -7.01 -12.98 7.27
CA ILE A 185 -7.19 -14.43 7.45
C ILE A 185 -5.97 -15.18 6.93
N VAL A 186 -5.48 -14.84 5.74
CA VAL A 186 -4.34 -15.55 5.16
C VAL A 186 -3.04 -15.20 5.89
N SER A 187 -2.89 -13.97 6.40
CA SER A 187 -1.75 -13.60 7.23
C SER A 187 -1.73 -14.28 8.61
N PHE A 188 -2.89 -14.53 9.22
CA PHE A 188 -2.97 -15.10 10.56
C PHE A 188 -3.17 -16.62 10.61
N VAL A 189 -3.84 -17.23 9.62
CA VAL A 189 -4.28 -18.64 9.69
C VAL A 189 -3.42 -19.56 8.82
N VAL A 190 -2.91 -19.07 7.68
CA VAL A 190 -2.36 -19.93 6.63
C VAL A 190 -0.86 -20.16 6.76
N GLY A 191 -0.18 -19.45 7.68
CA GLY A 191 1.25 -19.59 7.93
C GLY A 191 1.73 -21.02 8.22
N ASP A 192 0.83 -21.86 8.77
CA ASP A 192 1.16 -23.24 9.16
C ASP A 192 0.64 -24.34 8.22
N ILE A 193 -0.30 -24.04 7.30
CA ILE A 193 -1.11 -25.09 6.62
C ILE A 193 -1.00 -25.06 5.09
N ALA A 194 -0.86 -23.89 4.45
CA ALA A 194 -0.65 -23.87 3.00
C ALA A 194 0.85 -23.84 2.72
N GLY A 195 1.34 -24.86 2.01
CA GLY A 195 2.73 -24.95 1.56
C GLY A 195 3.20 -23.75 0.72
N GLY A 196 4.32 -23.92 0.02
CA GLY A 196 5.09 -22.84 -0.64
C GLY A 196 4.38 -21.92 -1.66
N VAL A 197 3.05 -21.95 -1.82
CA VAL A 197 2.29 -20.97 -2.63
C VAL A 197 1.95 -19.71 -1.83
N ALA A 198 1.72 -19.81 -0.51
CA ALA A 198 1.35 -18.66 0.32
C ALA A 198 2.43 -17.56 0.36
N GLN A 199 3.70 -17.94 0.17
CA GLN A 199 4.84 -17.00 0.09
C GLN A 199 4.76 -16.06 -1.13
N TYR A 200 3.96 -16.39 -2.16
CA TYR A 200 3.80 -15.59 -3.38
C TYR A 200 2.58 -14.66 -3.33
N LEU A 201 1.86 -14.61 -2.21
CA LEU A 201 0.78 -13.65 -2.02
C LEU A 201 1.33 -12.23 -1.87
N PRO A 202 0.62 -11.21 -2.37
CA PRO A 202 1.15 -9.85 -2.44
C PRO A 202 1.44 -9.24 -1.07
N ASP A 203 0.69 -9.62 -0.03
CA ASP A 203 0.94 -9.20 1.35
C ASP A 203 2.20 -9.87 1.90
N ARG A 204 2.28 -11.21 1.83
CA ARG A 204 3.40 -12.00 2.37
C ARG A 204 4.71 -11.72 1.66
N ALA A 205 4.72 -11.79 0.34
CA ALA A 205 5.91 -11.59 -0.47
C ALA A 205 6.49 -10.17 -0.24
N GLY A 206 5.62 -9.16 -0.22
CA GLY A 206 6.02 -7.78 -0.04
C GLY A 206 6.63 -7.49 1.33
N GLN A 207 6.13 -8.16 2.38
CA GLN A 207 6.62 -7.99 3.74
C GLN A 207 7.99 -8.62 4.01
N LEU A 208 8.50 -9.49 3.13
CA LEU A 208 9.88 -10.00 3.24
C LEU A 208 10.92 -8.88 3.21
N VAL A 209 10.57 -7.72 2.65
CA VAL A 209 11.45 -6.53 2.70
C VAL A 209 11.55 -5.90 4.09
N LEU A 210 10.67 -6.26 5.02
CA LEU A 210 10.67 -5.77 6.39
C LEU A 210 11.44 -6.68 7.34
N GLN A 211 11.73 -7.92 6.94
CA GLN A 211 12.51 -8.87 7.73
C GLN A 211 14.00 -8.58 7.59
N GLN A 212 14.78 -8.78 8.65
CA GLN A 212 16.23 -8.67 8.63
C GLN A 212 16.85 -9.75 7.73
N ASN A 213 16.48 -11.00 7.98
CA ASN A 213 16.96 -12.19 7.27
C ASN A 213 15.76 -13.05 6.86
N PRO A 214 15.11 -12.77 5.71
CA PRO A 214 13.98 -13.59 5.28
C PRO A 214 14.43 -15.02 4.97
N GLU A 215 13.71 -15.98 5.54
CA GLU A 215 13.94 -17.40 5.29
C GLU A 215 13.17 -17.86 4.03
N GLY A 216 13.74 -18.81 3.28
CA GLY A 216 13.12 -19.41 2.11
C GLY A 216 13.70 -18.95 0.76
N SER A 217 12.91 -19.11 -0.30
CA SER A 217 13.37 -18.94 -1.69
C SER A 217 13.32 -17.49 -2.20
N LEU A 218 12.58 -16.63 -1.51
CA LEU A 218 12.40 -15.22 -1.89
C LEU A 218 13.20 -14.33 -0.94
N GLY A 219 14.10 -13.52 -1.49
CA GLY A 219 14.74 -12.43 -0.77
C GLY A 219 13.86 -11.17 -0.67
N PRO A 220 14.36 -10.12 0.01
CA PRO A 220 13.62 -8.87 0.25
C PRO A 220 13.08 -8.19 -1.01
N TRP A 221 13.94 -7.99 -2.01
CA TRP A 221 13.59 -7.28 -3.23
C TRP A 221 12.80 -8.15 -4.21
N THR A 222 13.09 -9.45 -4.24
CA THR A 222 12.31 -10.41 -5.04
C THR A 222 10.91 -10.56 -4.49
N GLY A 223 10.71 -10.55 -3.17
CA GLY A 223 9.39 -10.53 -2.55
C GLY A 223 8.58 -9.29 -2.94
N LEU A 224 9.20 -8.10 -2.85
CA LEU A 224 8.58 -6.86 -3.36
C LEU A 224 8.25 -6.93 -4.86
N SER A 225 9.10 -7.58 -5.67
CA SER A 225 8.84 -7.72 -7.11
C SER A 225 7.62 -8.58 -7.40
N VAL A 226 7.32 -9.58 -6.56
CA VAL A 226 6.08 -10.37 -6.64
C VAL A 226 4.86 -9.49 -6.35
N THR A 227 4.91 -8.69 -5.29
CA THR A 227 3.85 -7.70 -5.00
C THR A 227 3.70 -6.69 -6.13
N ALA A 228 4.80 -6.25 -6.74
CA ALA A 228 4.78 -5.35 -7.90
C ALA A 228 4.15 -6.03 -9.13
N ALA A 229 4.40 -7.32 -9.36
CA ALA A 229 3.76 -8.09 -10.40
C ALA A 229 2.24 -8.21 -10.18
N TRP A 230 1.80 -8.46 -8.95
CA TRP A 230 0.38 -8.44 -8.59
C TRP A 230 -0.28 -7.08 -8.80
N ALA A 231 0.37 -6.00 -8.35
CA ALA A 231 -0.10 -4.64 -8.58
C ALA A 231 -0.18 -4.36 -10.08
N GLY A 232 0.86 -4.70 -10.85
CA GLY A 232 0.88 -4.57 -12.31
C GLY A 232 -0.25 -5.34 -12.99
N ALA A 233 -0.51 -6.59 -12.59
CA ALA A 233 -1.61 -7.38 -13.12
C ALA A 233 -2.98 -6.74 -12.82
N ALA A 234 -3.19 -6.22 -11.61
CA ALA A 234 -4.41 -5.49 -11.25
C ALA A 234 -4.57 -4.19 -12.04
N LEU A 235 -3.48 -3.45 -12.27
CA LEU A 235 -3.49 -2.24 -13.10
C LEU A 235 -3.82 -2.57 -14.56
N LEU A 236 -3.26 -3.64 -15.11
CA LEU A 236 -3.50 -4.06 -16.49
C LEU A 236 -4.93 -4.56 -16.70
N THR A 237 -5.44 -5.40 -15.79
CA THR A 237 -6.83 -5.88 -15.84
C THR A 237 -7.83 -4.74 -15.62
N GLY A 238 -7.51 -3.80 -14.73
CA GLY A 238 -8.24 -2.58 -14.51
C GLY A 238 -8.30 -1.67 -15.75
N TRP A 239 -7.15 -1.40 -16.36
CA TRP A 239 -7.04 -0.66 -17.62
C TRP A 239 -7.86 -1.32 -18.74
N TRP A 240 -7.73 -2.63 -18.89
CA TRP A 240 -8.47 -3.39 -19.90
C TRP A 240 -9.98 -3.32 -19.70
N ALA A 241 -10.46 -3.44 -18.46
CA ALA A 241 -11.87 -3.29 -18.12
C ALA A 241 -12.39 -1.88 -18.43
N MET A 242 -11.60 -0.84 -18.13
CA MET A 242 -11.91 0.57 -18.43
C MET A 242 -12.02 0.84 -19.94
N ARG A 243 -11.19 0.15 -20.73
CA ARG A 243 -11.17 0.31 -22.20
C ARG A 243 -12.33 -0.41 -22.87
N ARG A 244 -12.72 -1.58 -22.37
CA ARG A 244 -13.77 -2.42 -22.99
C ARG A 244 -15.19 -2.11 -22.51
N ARG A 245 -15.36 -1.70 -21.26
CA ARG A 245 -16.69 -1.41 -20.71
C ARG A 245 -17.03 0.05 -20.98
N ASP A 246 -18.15 0.29 -21.64
CA ASP A 246 -18.67 1.65 -21.79
C ASP A 246 -18.98 2.29 -20.43
N ALA A 247 -18.89 3.63 -20.42
CA ALA A 247 -19.17 4.47 -19.26
C ALA A 247 -20.66 4.85 -19.23
#